data_AF-A0A0K1W2I1-F1
#
_entry.id   AF-A0A0K1W2I1-F1
#
_cell.length_a   1.000
_cell.length_b   1.000
_cell.length_c   1.000
_cell.angle_alpha   90.00
_cell.angle_beta   90.00
_cell.angle_gamma   90.00
#
_symmetry.space_group_name_H-M   'P 1'
#
loop_
_entity.id
_entity.type
_entity.pdbx_description
1 polymer ?
#
loop_
_entity_poly.entity_id
_entity_poly.type
_entity_poly.pdbx_seq_one_letter_code
_entity_poly.pdbx_strand_id
1 'polypeptide(L)'
;MKKIILLSAFIFSSFLIWFQIFLKPNYFVNNNFENPHLINNKLNDNKNYNLSNDLLWNGMSLQYFIYKHSDINQNKYMNSLVENYLNNIKNSNNKVKLEKRISTFYASVVSNIVVTSIYGMTNYKEFFAEAYSKWQATNDSIKNKAWEVLNYYFLNIYNKINVNASGKFSNFDKVKNIIDDEIETNGINVVFNTNLTKKGDELDYEELLYRNDKFAMNNFNSNNDGGYGFAYNTLEYSLNAWNYEVDYYSTQNNFSYNNKQYNNNLKAALEKKYFINSFNENELSKLNFDLYNKASMESKEMFNSIIKDKMYFEDFVKMSDFFKELSFINKLNYSNIDLEETLRAVGYSLKWSYNKLESIKKHFLDLINLSLYILNNDQINYLIYFIISIIFTKDSIILENSNAYAYVKTNMDYFGVYNASIVFSTRGFYTDDEASNNFYKDNWFSCSNIFQIINHEMGHVMDGFLGQTLENSIKQKNNYNKILEKNNNRSLYKGNILGMDTIAPEWYPEPEPEVDPYPPFNPRPPKPTPPGNNNPPLNPNQSSGGLSEYATTTIILISTIGTGVLVFIISISIVIVKAKKRKKR
;
A
#
# COMPACT_ATOMS: atom_id res chain seq x y z
N MET A 1 -13.23 46.18 -47.75
CA MET A 1 -13.72 46.55 -46.41
C MET A 1 -14.60 45.45 -45.81
N LYS A 2 -15.63 44.96 -46.53
CA LYS A 2 -16.48 43.82 -46.10
C LYS A 2 -15.71 42.58 -45.61
N LYS A 3 -14.67 42.12 -46.32
CA LYS A 3 -13.86 40.94 -45.91
C LYS A 3 -13.09 41.13 -44.59
N ILE A 4 -12.65 42.36 -44.27
CA ILE A 4 -11.96 42.64 -43.00
C ILE A 4 -12.96 42.69 -41.85
N ILE A 5 -14.13 43.28 -42.08
CA ILE A 5 -15.21 43.30 -41.08
C ILE A 5 -15.67 41.88 -40.76
N LEU A 6 -15.82 41.02 -41.77
CA LEU A 6 -16.14 39.59 -41.59
C LEU A 6 -15.06 38.84 -40.79
N LEU A 7 -13.78 39.08 -41.08
CA LEU A 7 -12.69 38.45 -40.35
C LEU A 7 -12.61 38.92 -38.88
N SER A 8 -12.79 40.22 -38.64
CA SER A 8 -12.82 40.78 -37.29
C SER A 8 -14.04 40.29 -36.49
N ALA A 9 -15.20 40.16 -37.13
CA ALA A 9 -16.40 39.60 -36.52
C ALA A 9 -16.19 38.11 -36.18
N PHE A 10 -15.52 37.34 -37.03
CA PHE A 10 -15.21 35.93 -36.79
C PHE A 10 -14.21 35.73 -35.65
N ILE A 11 -13.16 36.57 -35.57
CA ILE A 11 -12.19 36.52 -34.46
C ILE A 11 -12.87 36.92 -33.15
N PHE A 12 -13.70 37.96 -33.17
CA PHE A 12 -14.44 38.40 -31.98
C PHE A 12 -15.48 37.38 -31.54
N SER A 13 -16.19 36.73 -32.46
CA SER A 13 -17.12 35.64 -32.12
C SER A 13 -16.38 34.41 -31.58
N SER A 14 -15.23 34.08 -32.15
CA SER A 14 -14.39 32.97 -31.66
C SER A 14 -13.82 33.25 -30.27
N PHE A 15 -13.40 34.50 -30.02
CA PHE A 15 -12.98 34.97 -28.70
C PHE A 15 -14.15 34.95 -27.71
N LEU A 16 -15.34 35.40 -28.09
CA LEU A 16 -16.53 35.33 -27.23
C LEU A 16 -16.96 33.89 -26.93
N ILE A 17 -16.83 32.96 -27.88
CA ILE A 17 -17.10 31.54 -27.64
C ILE A 17 -16.08 30.95 -26.67
N TRP A 18 -14.78 31.22 -26.86
CA TRP A 18 -13.74 30.80 -25.92
C TRP A 18 -13.91 31.45 -24.54
N PHE A 19 -14.25 32.73 -24.50
CA PHE A 19 -14.51 33.47 -23.27
C PHE A 19 -15.78 32.96 -22.59
N GLN A 20 -16.81 32.52 -23.31
CA GLN A 20 -17.98 31.84 -22.75
C GLN A 20 -17.68 30.42 -22.29
N ILE A 21 -16.70 29.72 -22.87
CA ILE A 21 -16.23 28.42 -22.36
C ILE A 21 -15.46 28.62 -21.05
N PHE A 22 -14.71 29.71 -20.91
CA PHE A 22 -14.00 30.08 -19.66
C PHE A 22 -14.88 30.76 -18.61
N LEU A 23 -15.91 31.50 -19.04
CA LEU A 23 -16.89 32.17 -18.17
C LEU A 23 -18.12 31.33 -17.91
N LYS A 24 -18.33 30.19 -18.58
CA LYS A 24 -19.22 29.17 -18.05
C LYS A 24 -18.63 28.84 -16.69
N PRO A 25 -19.26 29.28 -15.58
CA PRO A 25 -18.93 28.67 -14.32
C PRO A 25 -19.16 27.19 -14.58
N ASN A 26 -18.24 26.32 -14.18
CA ASN A 26 -18.61 24.92 -14.03
C ASN A 26 -19.97 24.94 -13.34
N TYR A 27 -21.01 24.49 -14.05
CA TYR A 27 -22.29 24.15 -13.46
C TYR A 27 -21.93 22.98 -12.53
N PHE A 28 -21.41 23.33 -11.36
CA PHE A 28 -21.75 22.68 -10.13
C PHE A 28 -23.26 22.50 -10.22
N VAL A 29 -23.67 21.26 -10.40
CA VAL A 29 -25.03 20.83 -10.16
C VAL A 29 -25.38 21.38 -8.78
N ASN A 30 -26.21 22.42 -8.79
CA ASN A 30 -26.86 22.95 -7.63
C ASN A 30 -27.97 21.96 -7.24
N ASN A 31 -27.56 20.77 -6.80
CA ASN A 31 -28.29 20.06 -5.77
C ASN A 31 -27.90 20.78 -4.49
N ASN A 32 -28.85 21.43 -3.83
CA ASN A 32 -28.68 22.16 -2.59
C ASN A 32 -27.63 21.51 -1.66
N PHE A 33 -26.37 21.95 -1.77
CA PHE A 33 -25.42 21.83 -0.69
C PHE A 33 -25.81 22.93 0.28
N GLU A 34 -26.64 22.54 1.25
CA GLU A 34 -26.84 23.34 2.44
C GLU A 34 -25.47 23.76 2.98
N ASN A 35 -25.35 25.06 3.27
CA ASN A 35 -24.22 25.72 3.91
C ASN A 35 -23.41 24.77 4.85
N PRO A 36 -22.14 24.43 4.54
CA PRO A 36 -21.30 23.68 5.46
C PRO A 36 -20.95 24.47 6.74
N HIS A 37 -21.32 25.75 6.83
CA HIS A 37 -21.25 26.53 8.06
C HIS A 37 -22.50 26.47 8.95
N LEU A 38 -23.56 25.74 8.55
CA LEU A 38 -24.76 25.51 9.38
C LEU A 38 -25.00 24.05 9.76
N ILE A 39 -24.18 23.10 9.29
CA ILE A 39 -24.12 21.72 9.82
C ILE A 39 -23.04 21.62 10.91
N ASN A 40 -22.99 22.62 11.81
CA ASN A 40 -22.18 22.54 13.04
C ASN A 40 -23.03 22.46 14.30
N ASN A 41 -24.36 22.36 14.18
CA ASN A 41 -25.27 22.28 15.33
C ASN A 41 -26.35 21.17 15.25
N LYS A 42 -26.22 20.20 14.32
CA LYS A 42 -27.06 18.98 14.31
C LYS A 42 -26.29 17.65 14.26
N LEU A 43 -24.95 17.68 14.33
CA LEU A 43 -24.11 16.48 14.48
C LEU A 43 -23.59 16.35 15.92
N ASN A 44 -24.47 16.59 16.91
CA ASN A 44 -24.25 16.15 18.28
C ASN A 44 -24.85 14.77 18.55
N ASP A 45 -25.22 14.03 17.51
CA ASP A 45 -25.47 12.59 17.63
C ASP A 45 -24.14 11.84 17.47
N ASN A 46 -23.54 11.58 18.63
CA ASN A 46 -22.37 10.74 18.87
C ASN A 46 -22.48 9.35 18.23
N LYS A 47 -22.22 9.24 16.92
CA LYS A 47 -21.77 7.99 16.29
C LYS A 47 -20.46 8.27 15.57
N ASN A 48 -19.36 7.87 16.20
CA ASN A 48 -18.03 7.84 15.59
C ASN A 48 -18.06 6.96 14.34
N TYR A 49 -18.29 7.55 13.17
CA TYR A 49 -18.13 6.90 11.87
C TYR A 49 -16.65 6.64 11.65
N ASN A 50 -16.24 5.37 11.57
CA ASN A 50 -14.86 5.03 11.23
C ASN A 50 -14.70 4.90 9.71
N LEU A 51 -14.59 6.04 9.03
CA LEU A 51 -14.44 6.14 7.56
C LEU A 51 -13.35 5.22 6.98
N SER A 52 -12.30 4.92 7.76
CA SER A 52 -11.20 4.06 7.33
C SER A 52 -11.62 2.62 7.04
N ASN A 53 -12.61 2.09 7.77
CA ASN A 53 -13.07 0.71 7.58
C ASN A 53 -13.90 0.52 6.30
N ASP A 54 -14.52 1.58 5.79
CA ASP A 54 -15.38 1.54 4.60
C ASP A 54 -14.59 1.68 3.29
N LEU A 55 -13.32 2.08 3.36
CA LEU A 55 -12.49 2.38 2.18
C LEU A 55 -11.29 1.45 2.00
N LEU A 56 -11.00 0.62 3.00
CA LEU A 56 -9.85 -0.30 3.05
C LEU A 56 -10.34 -1.76 3.20
N TRP A 57 -11.11 -2.21 2.21
CA TRP A 57 -11.80 -3.51 2.22
C TRP A 57 -11.12 -4.58 1.36
N ASN A 58 -9.95 -4.30 0.79
CA ASN A 58 -9.38 -5.17 -0.25
C ASN A 58 -8.86 -6.50 0.27
N GLY A 59 -8.54 -6.58 1.56
CA GLY A 59 -8.29 -7.87 2.18
C GLY A 59 -9.49 -8.81 2.05
N MET A 60 -10.71 -8.30 2.19
CA MET A 60 -11.93 -9.11 2.03
C MET A 60 -12.10 -9.63 0.59
N SER A 61 -11.78 -8.81 -0.42
CA SER A 61 -11.84 -9.25 -1.83
C SER A 61 -10.79 -10.31 -2.13
N LEU A 62 -9.57 -10.14 -1.63
CA LEU A 62 -8.50 -11.12 -1.76
C LEU A 62 -8.82 -12.43 -1.03
N GLN A 63 -9.36 -12.38 0.19
CA GLN A 63 -9.78 -13.60 0.90
C GLN A 63 -10.86 -14.37 0.12
N TYR A 64 -11.82 -13.66 -0.48
CA TYR A 64 -12.85 -14.28 -1.32
C TYR A 64 -12.26 -14.89 -2.60
N PHE A 65 -11.34 -14.19 -3.27
CA PHE A 65 -10.61 -14.73 -4.41
C PHE A 65 -9.87 -16.03 -4.04
N ILE A 66 -9.10 -16.03 -2.94
CA ILE A 66 -8.34 -17.22 -2.51
C ILE A 66 -9.30 -18.38 -2.20
N TYR A 67 -10.44 -18.11 -1.57
CA TYR A 67 -11.49 -19.13 -1.37
C TYR A 67 -11.94 -19.77 -2.67
N LYS A 68 -12.24 -18.96 -3.68
CA LYS A 68 -12.67 -19.44 -5.00
C LYS A 68 -11.57 -20.18 -5.76
N HIS A 69 -10.31 -19.86 -5.48
CA HIS A 69 -9.11 -20.54 -5.97
C HIS A 69 -8.59 -21.62 -4.98
N SER A 70 -9.49 -22.25 -4.23
CA SER A 70 -9.17 -23.36 -3.33
C SER A 70 -10.25 -24.42 -3.33
N ASP A 71 -9.92 -25.61 -2.82
CA ASP A 71 -10.82 -26.74 -2.66
C ASP A 71 -11.29 -26.94 -1.20
N ILE A 72 -11.17 -25.91 -0.35
CA ILE A 72 -11.43 -25.98 1.10
C ILE A 72 -12.86 -26.41 1.44
N ASN A 73 -13.83 -26.12 0.56
CA ASN A 73 -15.22 -26.56 0.72
C ASN A 73 -15.40 -28.08 0.54
N GLN A 74 -14.41 -28.78 -0.03
CA GLN A 74 -14.37 -30.24 -0.14
C GLN A 74 -13.63 -30.88 1.04
N ASN A 75 -12.97 -30.08 1.89
CA ASN A 75 -12.21 -30.58 3.03
C ASN A 75 -13.12 -31.15 4.13
N LYS A 76 -13.07 -32.47 4.28
CA LYS A 76 -13.93 -33.22 5.21
C LYS A 76 -13.77 -32.76 6.65
N TYR A 77 -12.54 -32.48 7.10
CA TYR A 77 -12.32 -32.07 8.48
C TYR A 77 -12.87 -30.66 8.75
N MET A 78 -12.62 -29.71 7.84
CA MET A 78 -13.20 -28.36 7.94
C MET A 78 -14.72 -28.38 7.89
N ASN A 79 -15.31 -29.17 7.00
CA ASN A 79 -16.77 -29.35 6.93
C ASN A 79 -17.32 -29.91 8.24
N SER A 80 -16.64 -30.88 8.86
CA SER A 80 -17.05 -31.41 10.17
C SER A 80 -17.02 -30.34 11.29
N LEU A 81 -16.04 -29.42 11.28
CA LEU A 81 -15.98 -28.33 12.25
C LEU A 81 -17.15 -27.36 12.07
N VAL A 82 -17.47 -27.01 10.82
CA VAL A 82 -18.61 -26.16 10.47
C VAL A 82 -19.94 -26.83 10.88
N GLU A 83 -20.15 -28.08 10.50
CA GLU A 83 -21.36 -28.83 10.83
C GLU A 83 -21.58 -28.94 12.33
N ASN A 84 -20.52 -29.27 13.08
CA ASN A 84 -20.56 -29.32 14.55
C ASN A 84 -20.95 -27.97 15.14
N TYR A 85 -20.37 -26.88 14.63
CA TYR A 85 -20.71 -25.53 15.08
C TYR A 85 -22.19 -25.21 14.81
N LEU A 86 -22.66 -25.36 13.56
CA LEU A 86 -24.04 -25.03 13.15
C LEU A 86 -25.09 -25.90 13.85
N ASN A 87 -24.83 -27.18 14.09
CA ASN A 87 -25.76 -28.08 14.75
C ASN A 87 -26.00 -27.75 16.22
N ASN A 88 -25.06 -27.05 16.86
CA ASN A 88 -25.15 -26.66 18.27
C ASN A 88 -25.68 -25.22 18.47
N ILE A 89 -25.95 -24.48 17.39
CA ILE A 89 -26.59 -23.16 17.47
C ILE A 89 -28.08 -23.33 17.75
N LYS A 90 -28.51 -22.92 18.94
CA LYS A 90 -29.91 -23.03 19.40
C LYS A 90 -30.88 -22.09 18.66
N ASN A 91 -30.40 -20.94 18.19
CA ASN A 91 -31.24 -19.94 17.51
C ASN A 91 -31.28 -20.23 16.00
N SER A 92 -32.44 -20.68 15.52
CA SER A 92 -32.65 -21.03 14.09
C SER A 92 -32.38 -19.87 13.14
N ASN A 93 -32.79 -18.64 13.48
CA ASN A 93 -32.53 -17.47 12.65
C ASN A 93 -31.04 -17.18 12.53
N ASN A 94 -30.30 -17.33 13.63
CA ASN A 94 -28.84 -17.15 13.61
C ASN A 94 -28.14 -18.25 12.79
N LYS A 95 -28.61 -19.50 12.90
CA LYS A 95 -28.13 -20.62 12.09
C LYS A 95 -28.30 -20.33 10.59
N VAL A 96 -29.49 -19.93 10.15
CA VAL A 96 -29.76 -19.57 8.74
C VAL A 96 -28.87 -18.42 8.25
N LYS A 97 -28.63 -17.41 9.09
CA LYS A 97 -27.71 -16.30 8.75
C LYS A 97 -26.29 -16.81 8.54
N LEU A 98 -25.79 -17.68 9.41
CA LEU A 98 -24.44 -18.23 9.34
C LEU A 98 -24.27 -19.19 8.15
N GLU A 99 -25.28 -20.02 7.85
CA GLU A 99 -25.28 -20.88 6.67
C GLU A 99 -25.10 -20.08 5.38
N LYS A 100 -25.79 -18.94 5.23
CA LYS A 100 -25.62 -18.04 4.08
C LYS A 100 -24.23 -17.41 3.97
N ARG A 101 -23.46 -17.44 5.05
CA ARG A 101 -22.15 -16.78 5.18
C ARG A 101 -21.01 -17.76 5.42
N ILE A 102 -21.26 -19.06 5.22
CA ILE A 102 -20.27 -20.12 5.43
C ILE A 102 -19.00 -19.91 4.61
N SER A 103 -19.10 -19.30 3.43
CA SER A 103 -17.95 -18.94 2.61
C SER A 103 -16.99 -17.98 3.32
N THR A 104 -17.45 -17.14 4.26
CA THR A 104 -16.56 -16.30 5.08
C THR A 104 -15.65 -17.15 5.96
N PHE A 105 -16.18 -18.22 6.58
CA PHE A 105 -15.36 -19.12 7.39
C PHE A 105 -14.27 -19.78 6.55
N TYR A 106 -14.65 -20.37 5.42
CA TYR A 106 -13.72 -21.04 4.51
C TYR A 106 -12.68 -20.08 3.96
N ALA A 107 -13.12 -18.89 3.49
CA ALA A 107 -12.23 -17.85 3.00
C ALA A 107 -11.22 -17.44 4.05
N SER A 108 -11.64 -17.15 5.28
CA SER A 108 -10.73 -16.77 6.35
C SER A 108 -9.75 -17.90 6.71
N VAL A 109 -10.14 -19.18 6.68
CA VAL A 109 -9.20 -20.28 6.94
C VAL A 109 -8.14 -20.35 5.85
N VAL A 110 -8.54 -20.53 4.59
CA VAL A 110 -7.58 -20.80 3.50
C VAL A 110 -6.72 -19.58 3.17
N SER A 111 -7.27 -18.39 3.25
CA SER A 111 -6.53 -17.14 2.97
C SER A 111 -5.42 -16.89 3.98
N ASN A 112 -5.67 -17.18 5.26
CA ASN A 112 -4.65 -17.09 6.30
C ASN A 112 -3.53 -18.11 6.09
N ILE A 113 -3.81 -19.30 5.54
CA ILE A 113 -2.77 -20.26 5.17
C ILE A 113 -1.94 -19.73 3.99
N VAL A 114 -2.59 -19.24 2.94
CA VAL A 114 -1.91 -18.70 1.75
C VAL A 114 -0.99 -17.54 2.12
N VAL A 115 -1.42 -16.60 2.96
CA VAL A 115 -0.57 -15.49 3.38
C VAL A 115 0.43 -15.94 4.46
N THR A 116 0.03 -16.77 5.42
CA THR A 116 0.79 -17.16 6.62
C THR A 116 1.38 -15.95 7.33
N SER A 117 0.53 -15.18 8.03
CA SER A 117 0.95 -14.05 8.87
C SER A 117 0.01 -13.85 10.06
N ILE A 118 0.53 -13.94 11.29
CA ILE A 118 -0.18 -13.56 12.52
C ILE A 118 -0.52 -12.07 12.48
N TYR A 119 0.39 -11.22 12.01
CA TYR A 119 0.12 -9.79 11.89
C TYR A 119 -1.03 -9.53 10.90
N GLY A 120 -1.06 -10.26 9.77
CA GLY A 120 -2.14 -10.21 8.78
C GLY A 120 -3.51 -10.65 9.33
N MET A 121 -3.56 -11.49 10.37
CA MET A 121 -4.80 -11.87 11.06
C MET A 121 -5.40 -10.76 11.92
N THR A 122 -4.84 -9.55 11.95
CA THR A 122 -5.40 -8.48 12.78
C THR A 122 -6.71 -7.94 12.20
N ASN A 123 -6.79 -7.74 10.89
CA ASN A 123 -7.96 -7.24 10.17
C ASN A 123 -7.72 -7.35 8.64
N TYR A 124 -8.69 -6.97 7.81
CA TYR A 124 -8.55 -7.09 6.34
C TYR A 124 -7.45 -6.19 5.73
N LYS A 125 -7.21 -5.01 6.30
CA LYS A 125 -6.17 -4.07 5.84
C LYS A 125 -4.77 -4.65 6.06
N GLU A 126 -4.51 -5.19 7.24
CA GLU A 126 -3.24 -5.86 7.56
C GLU A 126 -3.07 -7.14 6.74
N PHE A 127 -4.15 -7.92 6.55
CA PHE A 127 -4.14 -9.10 5.68
C PHE A 127 -3.72 -8.75 4.24
N PHE A 128 -4.29 -7.69 3.66
CA PHE A 128 -3.96 -7.25 2.31
C PHE A 128 -2.50 -6.79 2.20
N ALA A 129 -2.02 -6.01 3.17
CA ALA A 129 -0.65 -5.52 3.19
C ALA A 129 0.38 -6.66 3.29
N GLU A 130 0.11 -7.67 4.11
CA GLU A 130 0.92 -8.87 4.20
C GLU A 130 0.90 -9.67 2.91
N ALA A 131 -0.28 -9.87 2.30
CA ALA A 131 -0.37 -10.57 1.02
C ALA A 131 0.41 -9.84 -0.10
N TYR A 132 0.33 -8.51 -0.13
CA TYR A 132 1.08 -7.68 -1.06
C TYR A 132 2.60 -7.82 -0.85
N SER A 133 3.02 -7.78 0.43
CA SER A 133 4.41 -7.99 0.82
C SER A 133 4.94 -9.35 0.38
N LYS A 134 4.20 -10.42 0.66
CA LYS A 134 4.51 -11.77 0.20
C LYS A 134 4.60 -11.86 -1.32
N TRP A 135 3.63 -11.33 -2.05
CA TRP A 135 3.64 -11.40 -3.51
C TRP A 135 4.88 -10.74 -4.12
N GLN A 136 5.25 -9.55 -3.64
CA GLN A 136 6.33 -8.81 -4.26
C GLN A 136 7.74 -9.21 -3.81
N ALA A 137 7.92 -9.52 -2.52
CA ALA A 137 9.25 -9.64 -1.93
C ALA A 137 9.69 -11.09 -1.68
N THR A 138 8.84 -12.09 -1.96
CA THR A 138 9.23 -13.50 -1.83
C THR A 138 10.30 -13.87 -2.86
N ASN A 139 11.43 -14.38 -2.38
CA ASN A 139 12.53 -14.86 -3.22
C ASN A 139 12.07 -15.99 -4.17
N ASP A 140 12.54 -15.97 -5.42
CA ASP A 140 12.24 -16.96 -6.45
C ASP A 140 12.46 -18.41 -5.99
N SER A 141 13.47 -18.67 -5.15
CA SER A 141 13.79 -20.00 -4.64
C SER A 141 12.68 -20.57 -3.74
N ILE A 142 11.93 -19.72 -3.05
CA ILE A 142 10.91 -20.13 -2.06
C ILE A 142 9.47 -19.86 -2.55
N LYS A 143 9.30 -19.32 -3.77
CA LYS A 143 7.98 -19.15 -4.41
C LYS A 143 7.28 -20.51 -4.58
N ASN A 144 6.17 -20.67 -3.84
CA ASN A 144 5.35 -21.88 -3.75
C ASN A 144 3.91 -21.65 -4.24
N LYS A 145 3.03 -22.65 -4.12
CA LYS A 145 1.63 -22.52 -4.57
C LYS A 145 0.85 -21.38 -3.93
N ALA A 146 1.13 -21.06 -2.67
CA ALA A 146 0.50 -19.90 -2.04
C ALA A 146 0.92 -18.58 -2.73
N TRP A 147 2.20 -18.41 -3.06
CA TRP A 147 2.65 -17.26 -3.85
C TRP A 147 2.01 -17.24 -5.24
N GLU A 148 1.86 -18.39 -5.89
CA GLU A 148 1.24 -18.50 -7.22
C GLU A 148 -0.21 -17.97 -7.25
N VAL A 149 -1.01 -18.32 -6.23
CA VAL A 149 -2.39 -17.81 -6.08
C VAL A 149 -2.39 -16.28 -5.92
N LEU A 150 -1.51 -15.73 -5.09
CA LEU A 150 -1.38 -14.28 -4.92
C LEU A 150 -0.95 -13.59 -6.22
N ASN A 151 0.01 -14.19 -6.93
CA ASN A 151 0.48 -13.68 -8.21
C ASN A 151 -0.66 -13.58 -9.23
N TYR A 152 -1.53 -14.59 -9.29
CA TYR A 152 -2.70 -14.55 -10.16
C TYR A 152 -3.64 -13.39 -9.80
N TYR A 153 -3.95 -13.20 -8.52
CA TYR A 153 -4.82 -12.10 -8.07
C TYR A 153 -4.27 -10.74 -8.49
N PHE A 154 -3.01 -10.45 -8.18
CA PHE A 154 -2.43 -9.14 -8.44
C PHE A 154 -2.29 -8.85 -9.93
N LEU A 155 -1.98 -9.86 -10.75
CA LEU A 155 -1.80 -9.67 -12.18
C LEU A 155 -3.12 -9.64 -12.97
N ASN A 156 -4.17 -10.34 -12.51
CA ASN A 156 -5.38 -10.55 -13.31
C ASN A 156 -6.67 -9.96 -12.73
N ILE A 157 -6.74 -9.76 -11.41
CA ILE A 157 -7.98 -9.40 -10.70
C ILE A 157 -7.91 -7.98 -10.14
N TYR A 158 -6.79 -7.61 -9.53
CA TYR A 158 -6.64 -6.35 -8.80
C TYR A 158 -7.07 -5.12 -9.62
N ASN A 159 -6.58 -4.98 -10.85
CA ASN A 159 -6.95 -3.87 -11.73
C ASN A 159 -8.44 -3.89 -12.12
N LYS A 160 -9.00 -5.08 -12.37
CA LYS A 160 -10.43 -5.21 -12.71
C LYS A 160 -11.29 -4.69 -11.57
N ILE A 161 -10.91 -4.98 -10.32
CA ILE A 161 -11.58 -4.43 -9.13
C ILE A 161 -11.37 -2.90 -9.06
N ASN A 162 -10.16 -2.39 -9.29
CA ASN A 162 -9.88 -0.96 -9.27
C ASN A 162 -10.77 -0.16 -10.24
N VAL A 163 -10.87 -0.62 -11.47
CA VAL A 163 -11.63 0.06 -12.53
C VAL A 163 -13.13 -0.03 -12.26
N ASN A 164 -13.61 -1.18 -11.78
CA ASN A 164 -15.05 -1.45 -11.76
C ASN A 164 -15.68 -1.28 -10.39
N ALA A 165 -14.93 -1.31 -9.29
CA ALA A 165 -15.47 -1.32 -7.93
C ALA A 165 -14.73 -0.39 -6.96
N SER A 166 -13.93 0.58 -7.43
CA SER A 166 -13.22 1.52 -6.55
C SER A 166 -14.13 2.41 -5.72
N GLY A 167 -13.57 2.90 -4.60
CA GLY A 167 -14.24 3.82 -3.69
C GLY A 167 -14.86 3.15 -2.46
N LYS A 168 -15.87 3.81 -1.89
CA LYS A 168 -16.56 3.35 -0.67
C LYS A 168 -17.18 1.98 -0.86
N PHE A 169 -16.94 1.10 0.11
CA PHE A 169 -17.63 -0.17 0.25
C PHE A 169 -19.15 0.08 0.27
N SER A 170 -19.80 -0.35 -0.81
CA SER A 170 -21.24 -0.15 -1.01
C SER A 170 -21.93 -1.46 -1.37
N ASN A 171 -21.29 -2.34 -2.13
CA ASN A 171 -21.83 -3.67 -2.39
C ASN A 171 -20.70 -4.66 -2.70
N PHE A 172 -20.47 -5.60 -1.79
CA PHE A 172 -19.48 -6.66 -2.00
C PHE A 172 -19.87 -7.63 -3.12
N ASP A 173 -21.14 -7.75 -3.49
CA ASP A 173 -21.56 -8.61 -4.59
C ASP A 173 -20.99 -8.14 -5.93
N LYS A 174 -20.76 -6.83 -6.12
CA LYS A 174 -20.07 -6.33 -7.32
C LYS A 174 -18.65 -6.89 -7.42
N VAL A 175 -17.96 -6.97 -6.28
CA VAL A 175 -16.60 -7.50 -6.18
C VAL A 175 -16.61 -9.02 -6.39
N LYS A 176 -17.57 -9.74 -5.80
CA LYS A 176 -17.74 -11.18 -6.05
C LYS A 176 -17.96 -11.48 -7.51
N ASN A 177 -18.87 -10.74 -8.17
CA ASN A 177 -19.17 -10.96 -9.58
C ASN A 177 -17.92 -10.76 -10.45
N ILE A 178 -17.08 -9.75 -10.20
CA ILE A 178 -15.82 -9.58 -10.94
C ILE A 178 -14.90 -10.80 -10.81
N ILE A 179 -14.85 -11.40 -9.62
CA ILE A 179 -14.03 -12.59 -9.33
C ILE A 179 -14.65 -13.85 -9.95
N ASP A 180 -15.96 -14.05 -9.76
CA ASP A 180 -16.70 -15.20 -10.27
C ASP A 180 -16.73 -15.20 -11.81
N ASP A 181 -16.99 -14.05 -12.45
CA ASP A 181 -16.98 -13.90 -13.91
C ASP A 181 -15.62 -14.25 -14.52
N GLU A 182 -14.52 -13.93 -13.82
CA GLU A 182 -13.18 -14.29 -14.28
C GLU A 182 -12.98 -15.81 -14.31
N ILE A 183 -13.42 -16.49 -13.25
CA ILE A 183 -13.36 -17.94 -13.14
C ILE A 183 -14.27 -18.61 -14.17
N GLU A 184 -15.47 -18.06 -14.40
CA GLU A 184 -16.40 -18.59 -15.39
C GLU A 184 -15.87 -18.43 -16.82
N THR A 185 -15.18 -17.32 -17.10
CA THR A 185 -14.65 -17.00 -18.43
C THR A 185 -13.37 -17.77 -18.75
N ASN A 186 -12.43 -17.84 -17.80
CA ASN A 186 -11.08 -18.36 -18.03
C ASN A 186 -10.83 -19.74 -17.41
N GLY A 187 -11.75 -20.23 -16.57
CA GLY A 187 -11.53 -21.39 -15.72
C GLY A 187 -10.65 -21.08 -14.50
N ILE A 188 -10.57 -22.03 -13.56
CA ILE A 188 -9.66 -21.93 -12.42
C ILE A 188 -8.28 -22.43 -12.85
N ASN A 189 -7.39 -21.50 -13.19
CA ASN A 189 -6.03 -21.83 -13.65
C ASN A 189 -5.04 -22.12 -12.52
N VAL A 190 -5.31 -21.61 -11.31
CA VAL A 190 -4.47 -21.80 -10.12
C VAL A 190 -5.37 -22.19 -8.95
N VAL A 191 -5.06 -23.33 -8.30
CA VAL A 191 -5.79 -23.84 -7.14
C VAL A 191 -4.81 -24.10 -6.00
N PHE A 192 -5.16 -23.66 -4.79
CA PHE A 192 -4.51 -24.08 -3.55
C PHE A 192 -5.22 -25.31 -2.98
N ASN A 193 -4.51 -26.44 -2.90
CA ASN A 193 -5.06 -27.74 -2.51
C ASN A 193 -4.98 -27.97 -1.00
N THR A 194 -6.13 -27.98 -0.36
CA THR A 194 -6.32 -28.20 1.07
C THR A 194 -6.72 -29.64 1.40
N ASN A 195 -6.91 -30.49 0.38
CA ASN A 195 -7.25 -31.91 0.52
C ASN A 195 -6.07 -32.87 0.30
N LEU A 196 -4.85 -32.35 0.16
CA LEU A 196 -3.67 -33.19 -0.02
C LEU A 196 -3.50 -34.15 1.16
N THR A 197 -3.29 -35.43 0.84
CA THR A 197 -3.07 -36.48 1.85
C THR A 197 -1.60 -36.69 2.20
N LYS A 198 -0.70 -36.12 1.38
CA LYS A 198 0.76 -36.14 1.56
C LYS A 198 1.34 -34.76 1.32
N LYS A 199 2.37 -34.44 2.09
CA LYS A 199 3.21 -33.25 1.91
C LYS A 199 3.87 -33.30 0.52
N GLY A 200 3.98 -32.14 -0.15
CA GLY A 200 4.81 -32.01 -1.35
C GLY A 200 6.27 -32.35 -1.07
N ASP A 201 7.00 -32.79 -2.08
CA ASP A 201 8.42 -33.17 -2.00
C ASP A 201 9.35 -32.19 -2.74
N GLU A 202 8.81 -31.09 -3.27
CA GLU A 202 9.57 -30.10 -4.05
C GLU A 202 10.28 -29.05 -3.20
N LEU A 203 9.77 -28.80 -2.00
CA LEU A 203 10.33 -27.90 -0.98
C LEU A 203 10.24 -28.55 0.41
N ASP A 204 11.21 -28.27 1.27
CA ASP A 204 11.12 -28.52 2.71
C ASP A 204 11.00 -27.24 3.55
N TYR A 205 10.98 -27.38 4.87
CA TYR A 205 10.84 -26.22 5.76
C TYR A 205 12.09 -25.33 5.77
N GLU A 206 13.29 -25.88 5.50
CA GLU A 206 14.55 -25.13 5.47
C GLU A 206 14.63 -24.32 4.18
N GLU A 207 14.25 -24.92 3.06
CA GLU A 207 14.11 -24.22 1.77
C GLU A 207 13.06 -23.11 1.85
N LEU A 208 11.97 -23.32 2.61
CA LEU A 208 10.98 -22.28 2.91
C LEU A 208 11.44 -21.28 4.00
N LEU A 209 12.67 -21.40 4.52
CA LEU A 209 13.28 -20.54 5.53
C LEU A 209 12.58 -20.54 6.92
N TYR A 210 11.76 -21.54 7.22
CA TYR A 210 11.19 -21.76 8.56
C TYR A 210 12.17 -22.51 9.48
N ARG A 211 11.95 -22.44 10.80
CA ARG A 211 12.83 -23.11 11.79
C ARG A 211 12.72 -24.63 11.77
N ASN A 212 11.54 -25.14 11.46
CA ASN A 212 11.17 -26.56 11.42
C ASN A 212 9.78 -26.66 10.76
N ASP A 213 9.29 -27.89 10.57
CA ASP A 213 7.96 -28.14 10.00
C ASP A 213 6.78 -27.53 10.80
N LYS A 214 6.98 -27.01 12.03
CA LYS A 214 5.92 -26.39 12.86
C LYS A 214 5.68 -24.93 12.50
N PHE A 215 5.27 -24.67 11.26
CA PHE A 215 4.81 -23.36 10.79
C PHE A 215 3.37 -23.44 10.29
N ALA A 216 2.72 -22.29 10.08
CA ALA A 216 1.33 -22.19 9.63
C ALA A 216 0.38 -23.14 10.39
N MET A 217 -0.44 -23.96 9.70
CA MET A 217 -1.40 -24.87 10.33
C MET A 217 -0.79 -26.06 11.09
N ASN A 218 0.54 -26.22 11.08
CA ASN A 218 1.27 -27.18 11.91
C ASN A 218 1.90 -26.52 13.17
N ASN A 219 1.64 -25.23 13.39
CA ASN A 219 2.08 -24.50 14.58
C ASN A 219 0.93 -24.37 15.60
N PHE A 220 0.90 -25.30 16.56
CA PHE A 220 -0.11 -25.37 17.63
C PHE A 220 0.35 -24.79 18.97
N ASN A 221 1.66 -24.73 19.22
CA ASN A 221 2.19 -24.46 20.55
C ASN A 221 2.50 -22.96 20.79
N SER A 222 2.12 -22.47 21.97
CA SER A 222 2.77 -21.33 22.63
C SER A 222 3.66 -21.82 23.79
N ASN A 223 4.63 -22.71 23.56
CA ASN A 223 5.46 -23.14 24.68
C ASN A 223 6.53 -22.08 24.97
N ASN A 224 6.50 -21.52 26.20
CA ASN A 224 7.43 -20.63 26.95
C ASN A 224 8.21 -19.50 26.24
N ASP A 225 8.33 -19.50 24.92
CA ASP A 225 9.14 -18.59 24.11
C ASP A 225 8.29 -17.53 23.38
N GLY A 226 7.03 -17.32 23.79
CA GLY A 226 6.18 -16.24 23.28
C GLY A 226 5.51 -16.50 21.92
N GLY A 227 5.50 -17.74 21.42
CA GLY A 227 4.81 -18.10 20.16
C GLY A 227 3.28 -17.94 20.22
N TYR A 228 2.64 -17.60 19.10
CA TYR A 228 1.20 -17.34 19.05
C TYR A 228 0.33 -18.61 18.88
N GLY A 229 0.87 -19.71 18.34
CA GLY A 229 0.04 -20.86 17.95
C GLY A 229 -0.85 -20.50 16.75
N PHE A 230 -0.25 -20.47 15.56
CA PHE A 230 -0.86 -19.98 14.33
C PHE A 230 -2.15 -20.71 13.96
N ALA A 231 -2.18 -22.04 14.08
CA ALA A 231 -3.35 -22.85 13.71
C ALA A 231 -4.58 -22.45 14.54
N TYR A 232 -4.40 -22.20 15.83
CA TYR A 232 -5.49 -21.81 16.72
C TYR A 232 -5.95 -20.36 16.51
N ASN A 233 -5.02 -19.42 16.27
CA ASN A 233 -5.39 -18.06 15.88
C ASN A 233 -6.17 -18.07 14.56
N THR A 234 -5.75 -18.87 13.58
CA THR A 234 -6.47 -19.02 12.29
C THR A 234 -7.91 -19.46 12.50
N LEU A 235 -8.13 -20.50 13.31
CA LEU A 235 -9.47 -21.02 13.58
C LEU A 235 -10.32 -19.99 14.34
N GLU A 236 -9.79 -19.35 15.39
CA GLU A 236 -10.55 -18.35 16.14
C GLU A 236 -10.84 -17.10 15.32
N TYR A 237 -9.89 -16.62 14.53
CA TYR A 237 -10.10 -15.53 13.57
C TYR A 237 -11.23 -15.87 12.61
N SER A 238 -11.19 -17.05 11.97
CA SER A 238 -12.20 -17.48 11.01
C SER A 238 -13.59 -17.65 11.63
N LEU A 239 -13.65 -18.16 12.87
CA LEU A 239 -14.91 -18.24 13.61
C LEU A 239 -15.47 -16.85 13.93
N ASN A 240 -14.62 -15.91 14.34
CA ASN A 240 -15.03 -14.54 14.62
C ASN A 240 -15.49 -13.82 13.34
N ALA A 241 -14.74 -13.97 12.25
CA ALA A 241 -15.09 -13.42 10.92
C ALA A 241 -16.46 -13.92 10.46
N TRP A 242 -16.71 -15.21 10.59
CA TRP A 242 -17.97 -15.84 10.20
C TRP A 242 -19.16 -15.32 11.03
N ASN A 243 -18.96 -15.11 12.32
CA ASN A 243 -19.99 -14.56 13.21
C ASN A 243 -20.16 -13.04 13.10
N TYR A 244 -19.20 -12.33 12.52
CA TYR A 244 -19.22 -10.87 12.44
C TYR A 244 -20.12 -10.37 11.31
N GLU A 245 -21.29 -9.79 11.61
CA GLU A 245 -22.18 -9.25 10.56
C GLU A 245 -21.62 -7.95 9.98
N VAL A 246 -21.16 -8.00 8.72
CA VAL A 246 -20.94 -6.82 7.89
C VAL A 246 -22.32 -6.31 7.50
N ASP A 247 -22.85 -5.35 8.28
CA ASP A 247 -24.12 -4.71 8.00
C ASP A 247 -23.85 -3.46 7.16
N TYR A 248 -24.59 -3.31 6.05
CA TYR A 248 -24.53 -2.15 5.17
C TYR A 248 -24.77 -0.82 5.91
N TYR A 249 -25.48 -0.87 7.04
CA TYR A 249 -25.75 0.29 7.90
C TYR A 249 -24.82 0.38 9.13
N SER A 250 -23.97 -0.62 9.39
CA SER A 250 -22.97 -0.52 10.45
C SER A 250 -21.73 0.20 9.92
N THR A 251 -21.17 1.08 10.75
CA THR A 251 -19.99 1.89 10.42
C THR A 251 -18.68 1.09 10.50
N GLN A 252 -18.77 -0.24 10.45
CA GLN A 252 -17.65 -1.16 10.62
C GLN A 252 -17.71 -2.26 9.56
N ASN A 253 -17.17 -1.97 8.38
CA ASN A 253 -16.94 -2.97 7.33
C ASN A 253 -15.67 -3.81 7.56
N ASN A 254 -15.03 -3.64 8.71
CA ASN A 254 -13.80 -4.35 9.08
C ASN A 254 -13.91 -4.85 10.51
N PHE A 255 -13.58 -6.12 10.73
CA PHE A 255 -13.49 -6.68 12.06
C PHE A 255 -12.02 -6.65 12.52
N SER A 256 -11.81 -6.40 13.81
CA SER A 256 -10.48 -6.46 14.42
C SER A 256 -10.36 -7.72 15.26
N TYR A 257 -9.22 -8.37 15.16
CA TYR A 257 -8.85 -9.55 15.94
C TYR A 257 -7.53 -9.29 16.66
N ASN A 258 -7.51 -9.64 17.95
CA ASN A 258 -6.31 -9.56 18.76
C ASN A 258 -5.71 -10.95 18.86
N ASN A 259 -4.55 -11.13 18.23
CA ASN A 259 -3.79 -12.38 18.25
C ASN A 259 -3.45 -12.78 19.69
N LYS A 260 -3.53 -14.09 19.96
CA LYS A 260 -3.32 -14.65 21.30
C LYS A 260 -2.15 -15.62 21.31
N GLN A 261 -1.49 -15.71 22.45
CA GLN A 261 -0.55 -16.80 22.74
C GLN A 261 -1.34 -17.96 23.33
N TYR A 262 -1.56 -19.02 22.55
CA TYR A 262 -2.43 -20.13 22.91
C TYR A 262 -1.82 -21.13 23.89
N ASN A 263 -2.14 -20.99 25.16
CA ASN A 263 -1.94 -22.04 26.17
C ASN A 263 -3.10 -23.06 26.17
N ASN A 264 -2.94 -24.14 26.94
CA ASN A 264 -3.94 -25.21 27.05
C ASN A 264 -5.34 -24.72 27.45
N ASN A 265 -5.45 -23.68 28.29
CA ASN A 265 -6.74 -23.14 28.70
C ASN A 265 -7.44 -22.39 27.55
N LEU A 266 -6.69 -21.60 26.78
CA LEU A 266 -7.23 -20.92 25.60
C LEU A 266 -7.57 -21.90 24.47
N LYS A 267 -6.77 -22.96 24.30
CA LYS A 267 -7.10 -24.08 23.40
C LYS A 267 -8.43 -24.73 23.80
N ALA A 268 -8.58 -25.14 25.06
CA ALA A 268 -9.82 -25.75 25.55
C ALA A 268 -11.03 -24.81 25.42
N ALA A 269 -10.84 -23.51 25.65
CA ALA A 269 -11.88 -22.51 25.43
C ALA A 269 -12.30 -22.42 23.95
N LEU A 270 -11.35 -22.51 23.02
CA LEU A 270 -11.62 -22.55 21.58
C LEU A 270 -12.33 -23.85 21.17
N GLU A 271 -11.89 -25.01 21.65
CA GLU A 271 -12.53 -26.31 21.41
C GLU A 271 -14.01 -26.29 21.86
N LYS A 272 -14.29 -25.69 23.02
CA LYS A 272 -15.66 -25.46 23.50
C LYS A 272 -16.48 -24.55 22.59
N LYS A 273 -15.88 -23.51 21.98
CA LYS A 273 -16.57 -22.66 20.99
C LYS A 273 -16.99 -23.44 19.74
N TYR A 274 -16.20 -24.45 19.34
CA TYR A 274 -16.51 -25.36 18.23
C TYR A 274 -17.37 -26.57 18.62
N PHE A 275 -17.72 -26.71 19.90
CA PHE A 275 -18.48 -27.86 20.42
C PHE A 275 -17.80 -29.20 20.17
N ILE A 276 -16.47 -29.25 20.29
CA ILE A 276 -15.66 -30.47 20.14
C ILE A 276 -14.84 -30.74 21.41
N ASN A 277 -14.40 -32.00 21.57
CA ASN A 277 -13.54 -32.38 22.71
C ASN A 277 -12.07 -32.04 22.48
N SER A 278 -11.60 -32.14 21.24
CA SER A 278 -10.24 -31.76 20.86
C SER A 278 -10.12 -31.53 19.35
N PHE A 279 -9.22 -30.65 18.94
CA PHE A 279 -8.83 -30.54 17.53
C PHE A 279 -7.97 -31.72 17.09
N ASN A 280 -8.18 -32.20 15.87
CA ASN A 280 -7.31 -33.17 15.23
C ASN A 280 -6.16 -32.42 14.54
N GLU A 281 -5.08 -32.21 15.30
CA GLU A 281 -3.89 -31.47 14.85
C GLU A 281 -3.25 -32.07 13.59
N ASN A 282 -3.34 -33.39 13.39
CA ASN A 282 -2.85 -34.03 12.17
C ASN A 282 -3.67 -33.62 10.93
N GLU A 283 -5.00 -33.55 11.04
CA GLU A 283 -5.85 -33.09 9.93
C GLU A 283 -5.68 -31.60 9.65
N LEU A 284 -5.49 -30.77 10.69
CA LEU A 284 -5.17 -29.34 10.53
C LEU A 284 -3.84 -29.16 9.79
N SER A 285 -2.82 -29.93 10.16
CA SER A 285 -1.49 -29.83 9.56
C SER A 285 -1.47 -30.17 8.07
N LYS A 286 -2.38 -31.04 7.59
CA LYS A 286 -2.51 -31.37 6.16
C LYS A 286 -2.89 -30.18 5.30
N LEU A 287 -3.54 -29.16 5.87
CA LEU A 287 -3.88 -27.92 5.15
C LEU A 287 -2.63 -27.14 4.70
N ASN A 288 -1.46 -27.41 5.29
CA ASN A 288 -0.19 -26.81 4.86
C ASN A 288 0.46 -27.52 3.67
N PHE A 289 0.02 -28.71 3.28
CA PHE A 289 0.81 -29.57 2.40
C PHE A 289 1.13 -28.96 1.04
N ASP A 290 0.25 -28.10 0.50
CA ASP A 290 0.47 -27.43 -0.78
C ASP A 290 1.48 -26.26 -0.69
N LEU A 291 1.82 -25.80 0.52
CA LEU A 291 2.90 -24.82 0.73
C LEU A 291 4.28 -25.38 0.35
N TYR A 292 4.42 -26.69 0.25
CA TYR A 292 5.66 -27.38 -0.12
C TYR A 292 5.78 -27.66 -1.62
N ASN A 293 4.76 -27.35 -2.42
CA ASN A 293 4.83 -27.47 -3.88
C ASN A 293 5.30 -26.13 -4.47
N LYS A 294 6.23 -26.16 -5.43
CA LYS A 294 6.74 -24.92 -6.04
C LYS A 294 5.66 -24.27 -6.89
N ALA A 295 5.73 -22.93 -6.99
CA ALA A 295 4.94 -22.22 -7.99
C ALA A 295 5.36 -22.68 -9.40
N SER A 296 4.41 -22.71 -10.34
CA SER A 296 4.69 -23.02 -11.73
C SER A 296 5.77 -22.09 -12.32
N MET A 297 6.55 -22.64 -13.27
CA MET A 297 7.57 -21.85 -13.97
C MET A 297 6.93 -20.69 -14.74
N GLU A 298 5.79 -20.93 -15.39
CA GLU A 298 5.03 -19.91 -16.12
C GLU A 298 4.68 -18.70 -15.23
N SER A 299 4.19 -18.94 -14.01
CA SER A 299 3.88 -17.85 -13.08
C SER A 299 5.12 -17.07 -12.65
N LYS A 300 6.26 -17.76 -12.44
CA LYS A 300 7.54 -17.11 -12.10
C LYS A 300 8.08 -16.29 -13.26
N GLU A 301 8.05 -16.83 -14.49
CA GLU A 301 8.48 -16.16 -15.71
C GLU A 301 7.62 -14.93 -16.01
N MET A 302 6.29 -15.04 -15.87
CA MET A 302 5.38 -13.91 -16.04
C MET A 302 5.72 -12.77 -15.08
N PHE A 303 5.91 -13.06 -13.79
CA PHE A 303 6.35 -12.07 -12.80
C PHE A 303 7.71 -11.47 -13.15
N ASN A 304 8.69 -12.33 -13.49
CA ASN A 304 10.05 -11.91 -13.80
C ASN A 304 10.15 -11.06 -15.08
N SER A 305 9.27 -11.29 -16.06
CA SER A 305 9.19 -10.46 -17.27
C SER A 305 8.76 -9.02 -16.96
N ILE A 306 7.99 -8.80 -15.89
CA ILE A 306 7.53 -7.47 -15.51
C ILE A 306 8.69 -6.64 -14.94
N ILE A 307 9.45 -7.24 -14.03
CA ILE A 307 10.61 -6.61 -13.38
C ILE A 307 11.87 -6.55 -14.26
N LYS A 308 11.85 -7.10 -15.48
CA LYS A 308 12.98 -7.08 -16.41
C LYS A 308 12.66 -6.39 -17.73
N ASP A 309 11.51 -6.70 -18.33
CA ASP A 309 11.21 -6.37 -19.73
C ASP A 309 10.08 -5.33 -19.87
N LYS A 310 9.16 -5.26 -18.89
CA LYS A 310 7.96 -4.38 -18.95
C LYS A 310 7.98 -3.28 -17.89
N MET A 311 9.18 -2.84 -17.51
CA MET A 311 9.37 -1.84 -16.47
C MET A 311 8.90 -0.45 -16.92
N TYR A 312 8.29 0.31 -16.00
CA TYR A 312 7.94 1.71 -16.24
C TYR A 312 9.17 2.61 -16.13
N PHE A 313 10.04 2.35 -15.15
CA PHE A 313 11.34 2.97 -14.98
C PHE A 313 12.44 1.95 -15.26
N GLU A 314 13.41 2.32 -16.09
CA GLU A 314 14.53 1.45 -16.48
C GLU A 314 15.51 1.19 -15.32
N ASP A 315 15.73 2.19 -14.48
CA ASP A 315 16.66 2.13 -13.36
C ASP A 315 16.17 2.99 -12.18
N PHE A 316 16.82 2.81 -11.03
CA PHE A 316 16.46 3.52 -9.80
C PHE A 316 16.67 5.04 -9.90
N VAL A 317 17.71 5.48 -10.62
CA VAL A 317 18.05 6.91 -10.75
C VAL A 317 16.93 7.63 -11.50
N LYS A 318 16.48 7.11 -12.64
CA LYS A 318 15.36 7.66 -13.41
C LYS A 318 14.06 7.71 -12.61
N MET A 319 13.79 6.66 -11.82
CA MET A 319 12.63 6.65 -10.93
C MET A 319 12.75 7.75 -9.86
N SER A 320 13.91 7.88 -9.22
CA SER A 320 14.16 8.89 -8.20
C SER A 320 14.03 10.30 -8.77
N ASP A 321 14.66 10.58 -9.91
CA ASP A 321 14.61 11.88 -10.58
C ASP A 321 13.17 12.24 -10.97
N PHE A 322 12.42 11.27 -11.51
CA PHE A 322 11.01 11.46 -11.83
C PHE A 322 10.18 11.89 -10.60
N PHE A 323 10.30 11.16 -9.48
CA PHE A 323 9.56 11.53 -8.28
C PHE A 323 10.06 12.83 -7.65
N LYS A 324 11.36 13.13 -7.74
CA LYS A 324 11.96 14.39 -7.30
C LYS A 324 11.39 15.57 -8.06
N GLU A 325 11.34 15.51 -9.38
CA GLU A 325 10.74 16.56 -10.21
C GLU A 325 9.23 16.66 -9.98
N LEU A 326 8.52 15.52 -9.99
CA LEU A 326 7.07 15.47 -9.82
C LEU A 326 6.66 16.07 -8.46
N SER A 327 7.43 15.82 -7.41
CA SER A 327 7.13 16.22 -6.03
C SER A 327 7.80 17.52 -5.58
N PHE A 328 8.38 18.29 -6.50
CA PHE A 328 9.08 19.53 -6.19
C PHE A 328 8.13 20.66 -5.74
N ILE A 329 8.47 21.33 -4.64
CA ILE A 329 7.69 22.44 -4.08
C ILE A 329 8.50 23.74 -4.24
N ASN A 330 8.16 24.54 -5.27
CA ASN A 330 8.85 25.80 -5.59
C ASN A 330 9.01 26.73 -4.39
N LYS A 331 7.96 26.91 -3.58
CA LYS A 331 7.99 27.84 -2.43
C LYS A 331 9.00 27.42 -1.35
N LEU A 332 9.24 26.12 -1.19
CA LEU A 332 10.11 25.57 -0.16
C LEU A 332 11.47 25.11 -0.70
N ASN A 333 11.64 25.11 -2.02
CA ASN A 333 12.85 24.70 -2.73
C ASN A 333 13.35 23.29 -2.33
N TYR A 334 12.43 22.33 -2.20
CA TYR A 334 12.75 20.92 -2.02
C TYR A 334 11.63 20.02 -2.56
N SER A 335 11.93 18.73 -2.73
CA SER A 335 10.99 17.71 -3.19
C SER A 335 10.49 16.85 -2.03
N ASN A 336 9.19 16.59 -1.98
CA ASN A 336 8.63 15.70 -0.96
C ASN A 336 9.15 14.26 -1.07
N ILE A 337 9.55 13.83 -2.27
CA ILE A 337 10.09 12.50 -2.57
C ILE A 337 11.41 12.70 -3.32
N ASP A 338 12.54 12.46 -2.66
CA ASP A 338 13.89 12.41 -3.26
C ASP A 338 14.56 11.12 -2.79
N LEU A 339 14.34 10.02 -3.52
CA LEU A 339 14.67 8.68 -3.04
C LEU A 339 16.18 8.41 -3.03
N GLU A 340 16.92 8.91 -4.01
CA GLU A 340 18.39 8.79 -4.08
C GLU A 340 19.01 9.39 -2.81
N GLU A 341 18.66 10.63 -2.49
CA GLU A 341 19.28 11.31 -1.35
C GLU A 341 18.76 10.80 0.00
N THR A 342 17.49 10.39 0.05
CA THR A 342 16.90 9.76 1.23
C THR A 342 17.55 8.41 1.52
N LEU A 343 17.68 7.51 0.53
CA LEU A 343 18.27 6.19 0.74
C LEU A 343 19.77 6.27 1.04
N ARG A 344 20.51 7.21 0.43
CA ARG A 344 21.91 7.47 0.82
C ARG A 344 22.01 7.90 2.28
N ALA A 345 21.14 8.81 2.75
CA ALA A 345 21.10 9.23 4.15
C ALA A 345 20.71 8.08 5.10
N VAL A 346 19.77 7.21 4.71
CA VAL A 346 19.42 5.99 5.46
C VAL A 346 20.61 5.05 5.55
N GLY A 347 21.25 4.75 4.42
CA GLY A 347 22.43 3.89 4.36
C GLY A 347 23.57 4.42 5.24
N TYR A 348 23.85 5.72 5.17
CA TYR A 348 24.85 6.37 6.02
C TYR A 348 24.50 6.26 7.51
N SER A 349 23.23 6.51 7.87
CA SER A 349 22.76 6.41 9.27
C SER A 349 22.83 4.98 9.81
N LEU A 350 22.62 3.97 8.97
CA LEU A 350 22.63 2.56 9.34
C LEU A 350 23.98 1.87 9.05
N LYS A 351 24.95 2.60 8.51
CA LYS A 351 26.27 2.09 8.08
C LYS A 351 26.16 0.92 7.11
N TRP A 352 25.24 1.00 6.16
CA TRP A 352 25.11 0.00 5.12
C TRP A 352 26.32 0.01 4.19
N SER A 353 26.72 -1.18 3.74
CA SER A 353 27.68 -1.32 2.66
C SER A 353 27.07 -0.91 1.33
N TYR A 354 27.92 -0.70 0.32
CA TYR A 354 27.49 -0.40 -1.04
C TYR A 354 26.45 -1.42 -1.54
N ASN A 355 26.73 -2.71 -1.37
CA ASN A 355 25.85 -3.79 -1.83
C ASN A 355 24.47 -3.77 -1.16
N LYS A 356 24.39 -3.46 0.15
CA LYS A 356 23.10 -3.35 0.85
C LYS A 356 22.32 -2.11 0.39
N LEU A 357 22.99 -1.00 0.09
CA LEU A 357 22.35 0.19 -0.50
C LEU A 357 21.82 -0.09 -1.92
N GLU A 358 22.60 -0.74 -2.78
CA GLU A 358 22.15 -1.11 -4.13
C GLU A 358 21.00 -2.12 -4.09
N SER A 359 21.02 -3.05 -3.13
CA SER A 359 19.92 -4.00 -2.92
C SER A 359 18.60 -3.30 -2.57
N ILE A 360 18.60 -2.32 -1.66
CA ILE A 360 17.36 -1.57 -1.34
C ILE A 360 16.92 -0.67 -2.50
N LYS A 361 17.85 -0.08 -3.26
CA LYS A 361 17.54 0.72 -4.45
C LYS A 361 16.83 -0.14 -5.49
N LYS A 362 17.39 -1.31 -5.80
CA LYS A 362 16.76 -2.29 -6.70
C LYS A 362 15.38 -2.72 -6.17
N HIS A 363 15.26 -2.97 -4.87
CA HIS A 363 14.00 -3.35 -4.24
C HIS A 363 12.91 -2.28 -4.42
N PHE A 364 13.23 -1.00 -4.22
CA PHE A 364 12.30 0.11 -4.48
C PHE A 364 11.93 0.23 -5.96
N LEU A 365 12.88 0.03 -6.87
CA LEU A 365 12.61 0.04 -8.31
C LEU A 365 11.62 -1.06 -8.70
N ASP A 366 11.88 -2.30 -8.28
CA ASP A 366 11.03 -3.45 -8.56
C ASP A 366 9.63 -3.25 -7.97
N LEU A 367 9.56 -2.79 -6.72
CA LEU A 367 8.32 -2.45 -6.00
C LEU A 367 7.44 -1.51 -6.82
N ILE A 368 7.96 -0.33 -7.18
CA ILE A 368 7.21 0.70 -7.90
C ILE A 368 6.82 0.23 -9.30
N ASN A 369 7.74 -0.40 -10.04
CA ASN A 369 7.46 -0.93 -11.38
C ASN A 369 6.33 -1.96 -11.35
N LEU A 370 6.35 -2.91 -10.40
CA LEU A 370 5.28 -3.87 -10.21
C LEU A 370 3.96 -3.20 -9.84
N SER A 371 3.96 -2.24 -8.91
CA SER A 371 2.74 -1.51 -8.50
C SER A 371 2.10 -0.77 -9.67
N LEU A 372 2.91 -0.14 -10.53
CA LEU A 372 2.43 0.56 -11.72
C LEU A 372 1.93 -0.40 -12.80
N TYR A 373 2.61 -1.54 -12.97
CA TYR A 373 2.22 -2.54 -13.95
C TYR A 373 0.81 -3.09 -13.69
N ILE A 374 0.50 -3.46 -12.44
CA ILE A 374 -0.81 -4.04 -12.07
C ILE A 374 -1.96 -3.02 -12.09
N LEU A 375 -1.69 -1.76 -12.42
CA LEU A 375 -2.68 -0.69 -12.54
C LEU A 375 -2.81 -0.17 -13.97
N ASN A 376 -2.03 -0.72 -14.91
CA ASN A 376 -1.90 -0.12 -16.22
C ASN A 376 -3.23 -0.17 -17.00
N ASN A 377 -3.78 1.02 -17.24
CA ASN A 377 -4.95 1.28 -18.07
C ASN A 377 -4.55 2.26 -19.18
N ASP A 378 -3.64 1.84 -20.07
CA ASP A 378 -3.21 2.39 -21.37
C ASP A 378 -3.07 3.91 -21.60
N GLN A 379 -3.32 4.80 -20.63
CA GLN A 379 -3.30 6.25 -20.86
C GLN A 379 -2.69 7.06 -19.69
N ILE A 380 -2.99 6.76 -18.42
CA ILE A 380 -2.44 7.51 -17.26
C ILE A 380 -2.33 6.61 -16.02
N ASN A 381 -1.12 6.48 -15.45
CA ASN A 381 -0.91 5.86 -14.14
C ASN A 381 -1.21 6.86 -13.02
N TYR A 382 -2.38 6.76 -12.37
CA TYR A 382 -2.76 7.71 -11.30
C TYR A 382 -2.03 7.45 -9.97
N LEU A 383 -1.47 6.25 -9.76
CA LEU A 383 -0.74 5.90 -8.52
C LEU A 383 0.41 6.86 -8.22
N ILE A 384 1.14 7.35 -9.24
CA ILE A 384 2.26 8.30 -9.05
C ILE A 384 1.81 9.62 -8.41
N TYR A 385 0.55 10.02 -8.60
CA TYR A 385 -0.03 11.23 -8.00
C TYR A 385 -0.72 10.94 -6.66
N PHE A 386 -0.98 9.67 -6.35
CA PHE A 386 -1.56 9.24 -5.09
C PHE A 386 -0.52 9.25 -3.96
N ILE A 387 0.72 8.89 -4.25
CA ILE A 387 1.82 8.91 -3.28
C ILE A 387 2.40 10.32 -3.24
N ILE A 388 2.15 11.07 -2.16
CA ILE A 388 2.58 12.47 -2.04
C ILE A 388 3.87 12.66 -1.25
N SER A 389 4.32 11.63 -0.52
CA SER A 389 5.50 11.69 0.34
C SER A 389 5.94 10.29 0.80
N ILE A 390 7.25 10.06 0.84
CA ILE A 390 7.91 8.89 1.43
C ILE A 390 9.00 9.42 2.35
N ILE A 391 8.83 9.26 3.66
CA ILE A 391 9.70 9.84 4.69
C ILE A 391 10.45 8.73 5.40
N PHE A 392 11.76 8.90 5.56
CA PHE A 392 12.58 8.07 6.44
C PHE A 392 13.06 8.89 7.64
N THR A 393 13.03 8.29 8.82
CA THR A 393 13.41 8.95 10.08
C THR A 393 14.26 8.03 10.94
N LYS A 394 15.21 8.62 11.68
CA LYS A 394 15.97 7.92 12.72
C LYS A 394 15.24 7.84 14.06
N ASP A 395 14.08 8.49 14.17
CA ASP A 395 13.37 8.59 15.42
C ASP A 395 12.82 7.23 15.84
N SER A 396 12.98 6.91 17.12
CA SER A 396 12.60 5.62 17.66
C SER A 396 11.09 5.48 17.87
N ILE A 397 10.38 6.61 17.97
CA ILE A 397 8.92 6.69 18.13
C ILE A 397 8.42 7.61 17.02
N ILE A 398 7.72 7.03 16.06
CA ILE A 398 7.15 7.77 14.91
C ILE A 398 5.66 8.04 15.07
N LEU A 399 5.01 7.38 16.03
CA LEU A 399 3.61 7.55 16.39
C LEU A 399 3.49 7.49 17.92
N GLU A 400 2.81 8.46 18.53
CA GLU A 400 2.65 8.53 19.99
C GLU A 400 2.03 7.23 20.54
N ASN A 401 2.61 6.71 21.62
CA ASN A 401 2.19 5.47 22.27
C ASN A 401 2.22 4.22 21.37
N SER A 402 3.04 4.23 20.32
CA SER A 402 3.21 3.09 19.42
C SER A 402 4.69 2.73 19.23
N ASN A 403 4.95 1.42 19.12
CA ASN A 403 6.25 0.87 18.73
C ASN A 403 6.33 0.60 17.22
N ALA A 404 5.48 1.25 16.42
CA ALA A 404 5.44 1.08 14.98
C ALA A 404 6.79 1.38 14.33
N TYR A 405 7.20 0.49 13.43
CA TYR A 405 8.39 0.70 12.59
C TYR A 405 8.08 1.55 11.36
N ALA A 406 6.83 1.58 10.92
CA ALA A 406 6.37 2.42 9.84
C ALA A 406 4.87 2.69 9.98
N TYR A 407 4.36 3.66 9.21
CA TYR A 407 2.93 3.83 9.02
C TYR A 407 2.60 4.52 7.69
N VAL A 408 1.45 4.17 7.12
CA VAL A 408 0.80 4.95 6.07
C VAL A 408 -0.27 5.86 6.66
N LYS A 409 -0.22 7.14 6.29
CA LYS A 409 -1.31 8.10 6.48
C LYS A 409 -2.04 8.31 5.15
N THR A 410 -3.28 7.89 5.08
CA THR A 410 -4.19 8.13 3.95
C THR A 410 -5.10 9.31 4.24
N ASN A 411 -5.15 10.28 3.34
CA ASN A 411 -6.15 11.35 3.39
C ASN A 411 -7.43 10.89 2.66
N MET A 412 -8.57 10.90 3.35
CA MET A 412 -9.84 10.40 2.85
C MET A 412 -11.00 11.29 3.30
N ASP A 413 -12.12 11.20 2.58
CA ASP A 413 -13.41 11.72 3.02
C ASP A 413 -14.52 10.66 2.82
N TYR A 414 -15.78 11.10 2.85
CA TYR A 414 -16.92 10.22 2.65
C TYR A 414 -16.95 9.54 1.26
N PHE A 415 -16.36 10.16 0.24
CA PHE A 415 -16.45 9.72 -1.15
C PHE A 415 -15.26 8.88 -1.60
N GLY A 416 -14.11 9.00 -0.94
CA GLY A 416 -12.98 8.13 -1.23
C GLY A 416 -11.67 8.57 -0.61
N VAL A 417 -10.61 7.87 -1.02
CA VAL A 417 -9.22 8.20 -0.67
C VAL A 417 -8.62 9.14 -1.72
N TYR A 418 -7.81 10.10 -1.27
CA TYR A 418 -7.19 11.12 -2.13
C TYR A 418 -5.71 10.86 -2.38
N ASN A 419 -4.97 10.55 -1.32
CA ASN A 419 -3.54 10.35 -1.37
C ASN A 419 -3.03 9.64 -0.11
N ALA A 420 -1.80 9.17 -0.20
CA ALA A 420 -1.08 8.54 0.89
C ALA A 420 0.31 9.17 1.08
N SER A 421 0.73 9.22 2.33
CA SER A 421 2.10 9.49 2.75
C SER A 421 2.60 8.35 3.61
N ILE A 422 3.84 7.92 3.39
CA ILE A 422 4.45 6.80 4.11
C ILE A 422 5.58 7.33 5.00
N VAL A 423 5.69 6.84 6.23
CA VAL A 423 6.79 7.14 7.15
C VAL A 423 7.44 5.84 7.61
N PHE A 424 8.75 5.73 7.43
CA PHE A 424 9.57 4.60 7.86
C PHE A 424 10.57 5.03 8.94
N SER A 425 10.59 4.32 10.07
CA SER A 425 11.69 4.39 11.03
C SER A 425 12.83 3.50 10.57
N THR A 426 14.07 3.96 10.71
CA THR A 426 15.26 3.14 10.45
C THR A 426 15.33 1.91 11.35
N ARG A 427 14.60 1.90 12.48
CA ARG A 427 14.41 0.72 13.34
C ARG A 427 13.74 -0.45 12.64
N GLY A 428 13.08 -0.26 11.49
CA GLY A 428 12.51 -1.34 10.70
C GLY A 428 13.53 -2.15 9.90
N PHE A 429 14.76 -1.65 9.73
CA PHE A 429 15.75 -2.24 8.81
C PHE A 429 16.98 -2.81 9.51
N TYR A 430 16.77 -3.43 10.67
CA TYR A 430 17.84 -3.96 11.53
C TYR A 430 18.26 -5.40 11.18
N THR A 431 17.50 -6.10 10.33
CA THR A 431 17.84 -7.47 9.92
C THR A 431 18.94 -7.43 8.85
N ASP A 432 19.94 -8.29 9.01
CA ASP A 432 21.08 -8.36 8.10
C ASP A 432 20.82 -9.23 6.88
N ASP A 433 20.05 -10.31 7.02
CA ASP A 433 19.75 -11.27 5.95
C ASP A 433 18.36 -11.94 6.13
N GLU A 434 17.82 -12.54 5.06
CA GLU A 434 16.49 -13.16 5.09
C GLU A 434 16.41 -14.37 6.03
N ALA A 435 17.50 -15.15 6.12
CA ALA A 435 17.56 -16.35 6.93
C ALA A 435 17.62 -16.03 8.44
N SER A 436 17.98 -14.82 8.84
CA SER A 436 17.94 -14.37 10.25
C SER A 436 16.61 -13.70 10.64
N ASN A 437 15.63 -13.58 9.74
CA ASN A 437 14.34 -12.96 10.00
C ASN A 437 13.45 -13.82 10.93
N ASN A 438 13.61 -13.62 12.24
CA ASN A 438 12.86 -14.35 13.26
C ASN A 438 11.35 -14.11 13.21
N PHE A 439 10.91 -12.92 12.83
CA PHE A 439 9.49 -12.64 12.72
C PHE A 439 8.83 -13.48 11.62
N TYR A 440 9.47 -13.65 10.47
CA TYR A 440 8.99 -14.57 9.44
C TYR A 440 8.95 -16.02 9.93
N LYS A 441 10.06 -16.47 10.55
CA LYS A 441 10.19 -17.83 11.12
C LYS A 441 9.13 -18.17 12.15
N ASP A 442 8.68 -17.16 12.89
CA ASP A 442 7.62 -17.28 13.91
C ASP A 442 6.21 -17.07 13.35
N ASN A 443 6.06 -16.96 12.02
CA ASN A 443 4.83 -16.69 11.29
C ASN A 443 4.24 -15.29 11.58
N TRP A 444 5.01 -14.38 12.18
CA TRP A 444 4.53 -13.03 12.48
C TRP A 444 4.32 -12.22 11.20
N PHE A 445 5.29 -12.26 10.29
CA PHE A 445 5.18 -11.71 8.94
C PHE A 445 5.13 -12.81 7.89
N SER A 446 4.57 -12.47 6.73
CA SER A 446 4.35 -13.37 5.58
C SER A 446 5.54 -13.51 4.64
N CYS A 447 6.58 -12.67 4.76
CA CYS A 447 7.72 -12.64 3.87
C CYS A 447 9.05 -12.74 4.64
N SER A 448 10.04 -13.45 4.09
CA SER A 448 11.37 -13.54 4.69
C SER A 448 12.23 -12.31 4.42
N ASN A 449 11.90 -11.54 3.38
CA ASN A 449 12.72 -10.43 2.88
C ASN A 449 13.00 -9.35 3.94
N ILE A 450 14.24 -8.86 3.99
CA ILE A 450 14.68 -7.87 4.98
C ILE A 450 14.03 -6.48 4.80
N PHE A 451 13.49 -6.19 3.62
CA PHE A 451 12.79 -4.95 3.29
C PHE A 451 11.27 -5.09 3.30
N GLN A 452 10.73 -6.22 3.80
CA GLN A 452 9.29 -6.50 3.78
C GLN A 452 8.40 -5.40 4.37
N ILE A 453 8.92 -4.58 5.31
CA ILE A 453 8.16 -3.46 5.89
C ILE A 453 7.83 -2.43 4.80
N ILE A 454 8.73 -2.21 3.84
CA ILE A 454 8.47 -1.32 2.70
C ILE A 454 7.31 -1.86 1.86
N ASN A 455 7.33 -3.16 1.51
CA ASN A 455 6.24 -3.74 0.73
C ASN A 455 4.94 -3.79 1.53
N HIS A 456 5.00 -4.05 2.83
CA HIS A 456 3.84 -4.04 3.71
C HIS A 456 3.15 -2.65 3.67
N GLU A 457 3.90 -1.58 3.92
CA GLU A 457 3.34 -0.23 3.88
C GLU A 457 2.88 0.15 2.45
N MET A 458 3.60 -0.27 1.41
CA MET A 458 3.10 -0.10 0.04
C MET A 458 1.80 -0.88 -0.18
N GLY A 459 1.61 -2.03 0.44
CA GLY A 459 0.35 -2.76 0.44
C GLY A 459 -0.80 -1.94 1.01
N HIS A 460 -0.57 -1.17 2.09
CA HIS A 460 -1.56 -0.19 2.58
C HIS A 460 -1.81 0.96 1.60
N VAL A 461 -0.78 1.43 0.89
CA VAL A 461 -0.96 2.44 -0.17
C VAL A 461 -1.84 1.89 -1.29
N MET A 462 -1.59 0.65 -1.72
CA MET A 462 -2.36 -0.02 -2.77
C MET A 462 -3.82 -0.26 -2.33
N ASP A 463 -4.03 -0.73 -1.09
CA ASP A 463 -5.36 -0.84 -0.47
C ASP A 463 -6.10 0.52 -0.49
N GLY A 464 -5.42 1.59 -0.09
CA GLY A 464 -5.95 2.95 -0.15
C GLY A 464 -6.23 3.43 -1.57
N PHE A 465 -5.40 3.07 -2.55
CA PHE A 465 -5.57 3.45 -3.94
C PHE A 465 -6.79 2.77 -4.59
N LEU A 466 -7.13 1.55 -4.19
CA LEU A 466 -8.41 0.92 -4.57
C LEU A 466 -9.62 1.67 -3.98
N GLY A 467 -9.47 2.26 -2.80
CA GLY A 467 -10.44 3.19 -2.23
C GLY A 467 -10.53 4.56 -2.94
N GLN A 468 -9.70 4.82 -3.95
CA GLN A 468 -9.73 6.04 -4.74
C GLN A 468 -10.58 5.88 -6.01
N THR A 469 -11.63 6.69 -6.15
CA THR A 469 -12.44 6.74 -7.37
C THR A 469 -11.67 7.41 -8.52
N LEU A 470 -12.10 7.16 -9.77
CA LEU A 470 -11.52 7.83 -10.95
C LEU A 470 -11.65 9.36 -10.87
N GLU A 471 -12.78 9.87 -10.38
CA GLU A 471 -12.99 11.31 -10.18
C GLU A 471 -11.96 11.89 -9.20
N ASN A 472 -11.73 11.21 -8.07
CA ASN A 472 -10.72 11.62 -7.09
C ASN A 472 -9.30 11.52 -7.66
N SER A 473 -9.02 10.51 -8.48
CA SER A 473 -7.73 10.37 -9.18
C SER A 473 -7.44 11.56 -10.10
N ILE A 474 -8.43 11.97 -10.90
CA ILE A 474 -8.32 13.14 -11.80
C ILE A 474 -8.14 14.43 -10.99
N LYS A 475 -8.93 14.61 -9.92
CA LYS A 475 -8.81 15.78 -9.04
C LYS A 475 -7.44 15.83 -8.34
N GLN A 476 -6.94 14.70 -7.85
CA GLN A 476 -5.63 14.59 -7.21
C GLN A 476 -4.52 15.01 -8.18
N LYS A 477 -4.51 14.44 -9.39
CA LYS A 477 -3.56 14.81 -10.45
C LYS A 477 -3.60 16.32 -10.76
N ASN A 478 -4.80 16.87 -10.99
CA ASN A 478 -4.96 18.29 -11.37
C ASN A 478 -4.56 19.27 -10.25
N ASN A 479 -4.63 18.85 -8.99
CA ASN A 479 -4.30 19.67 -7.83
C ASN A 479 -2.99 19.27 -7.14
N TYR A 480 -2.19 18.41 -7.76
CA TYR A 480 -1.08 17.73 -7.10
C TYR A 480 -0.11 18.70 -6.40
N ASN A 481 0.38 19.72 -7.10
CA ASN A 481 1.31 20.71 -6.53
C ASN A 481 0.72 21.45 -5.31
N LYS A 482 -0.56 21.84 -5.37
CA LYS A 482 -1.25 22.49 -4.25
C LYS A 482 -1.38 21.55 -3.05
N ILE A 483 -1.59 20.25 -3.32
CA ILE A 483 -1.68 19.22 -2.27
C ILE A 483 -0.31 19.01 -1.63
N LEU A 484 0.78 18.98 -2.41
CA LEU A 484 2.14 18.90 -1.89
C LEU A 484 2.48 20.11 -1.01
N GLU A 485 2.18 21.33 -1.44
CA GLU A 485 2.44 22.54 -0.64
C GLU A 485 1.78 22.48 0.74
N LYS A 486 0.50 22.06 0.79
CA LYS A 486 -0.26 21.89 2.03
C LYS A 486 0.24 20.71 2.87
N ASN A 487 0.67 19.64 2.22
CA ASN A 487 1.11 18.38 2.83
C ASN A 487 2.60 18.14 2.56
N ASN A 488 3.42 19.16 2.78
CA ASN A 488 4.87 19.06 2.62
C ASN A 488 5.45 18.17 3.73
N ASN A 489 6.64 17.59 3.54
CA ASN A 489 7.21 16.63 4.49
C ASN A 489 7.22 17.12 5.96
N ARG A 490 7.45 18.41 6.21
CA ARG A 490 7.42 19.01 7.56
C ARG A 490 6.03 19.17 8.15
N SER A 491 5.00 19.22 7.32
CA SER A 491 3.62 19.20 7.78
C SER A 491 3.16 17.76 8.12
N LEU A 492 3.69 16.78 7.40
CA LEU A 492 3.35 15.36 7.54
C LEU A 492 4.08 14.69 8.70
N TYR A 493 5.33 15.10 8.97
CA TYR A 493 6.16 14.54 10.02
C TYR A 493 7.00 15.63 10.69
N LYS A 494 7.00 15.65 12.02
CA LYS A 494 7.68 16.68 12.83
C LYS A 494 9.06 16.28 13.32
N GLY A 495 9.42 15.01 13.16
CA GLY A 495 10.70 14.47 13.57
C GLY A 495 11.84 14.73 12.59
N ASN A 496 12.94 14.01 12.77
CA ASN A 496 14.13 14.12 11.92
C ASN A 496 13.91 13.36 10.60
N ILE A 497 14.03 14.07 9.47
CA ILE A 497 13.83 13.50 8.14
C ILE A 497 15.19 13.26 7.48
N LEU A 498 15.51 12.00 7.21
CA LEU A 498 16.70 11.60 6.47
C LEU A 498 16.56 12.01 4.99
N GLY A 499 17.63 12.55 4.39
CA GLY A 499 17.59 13.17 3.07
C GLY A 499 17.16 14.65 3.07
N MET A 500 16.74 15.19 4.23
CA MET A 500 16.39 16.61 4.39
C MET A 500 17.11 17.29 5.56
N ASP A 501 17.06 16.71 6.77
CA ASP A 501 17.82 17.16 7.94
C ASP A 501 19.20 16.54 8.03
N THR A 502 19.28 15.28 7.63
CA THR A 502 20.50 14.48 7.68
C THR A 502 20.83 14.11 6.24
N ILE A 503 21.93 14.65 5.73
CA ILE A 503 22.43 14.39 4.38
C ILE A 503 23.65 13.51 4.49
N ALA A 504 23.73 12.47 3.65
CA ALA A 504 24.94 11.67 3.54
C ALA A 504 26.05 12.52 2.91
N PRO A 505 27.31 12.36 3.34
CA PRO A 505 28.41 13.04 2.68
C PRO A 505 28.57 12.55 1.23
N GLU A 506 29.11 13.40 0.35
CA GLU A 506 29.21 13.10 -1.08
C GLU A 506 29.98 11.80 -1.38
N TRP A 507 30.98 11.47 -0.56
CA TRP A 507 31.80 10.25 -0.70
C TRP A 507 31.07 8.96 -0.32
N TYR A 508 29.88 9.03 0.28
CA TYR A 508 29.10 7.84 0.68
C TYR A 508 28.11 7.42 -0.43
N PRO A 509 27.97 6.11 -0.70
CA PRO A 509 28.74 4.98 -0.15
C PRO A 509 30.16 4.90 -0.74
N GLU A 510 31.15 4.55 0.08
CA GLU A 510 32.44 4.11 -0.48
C GLU A 510 32.20 2.79 -1.22
N PRO A 511 32.62 2.65 -2.49
CA PRO A 511 32.62 1.36 -3.17
C PRO A 511 33.35 0.35 -2.29
N GLU A 512 32.80 -0.86 -2.14
CA GLU A 512 33.56 -1.91 -1.47
C GLU A 512 34.89 -2.07 -2.25
N PRO A 513 36.05 -2.08 -1.57
CA PRO A 513 37.31 -2.30 -2.26
C PRO A 513 37.19 -3.60 -3.04
N GLU A 514 37.54 -3.58 -4.33
CA GLU A 514 37.59 -4.80 -5.13
C GLU A 514 38.39 -5.84 -4.35
N VAL A 515 37.70 -6.86 -3.83
CA VAL A 515 38.36 -7.95 -3.13
C VAL A 515 39.10 -8.70 -4.23
N ASP A 516 40.41 -8.48 -4.30
CA ASP A 516 41.30 -9.26 -5.15
C ASP A 516 40.94 -10.74 -4.93
N PRO A 517 40.51 -11.49 -5.96
CA PRO A 517 40.03 -12.87 -5.80
C PRO A 517 41.09 -13.81 -5.20
N TYR A 518 42.33 -13.33 -5.02
CA TYR A 518 43.41 -14.03 -4.34
C TYR A 518 44.10 -13.13 -3.30
N PRO A 519 43.55 -12.98 -2.07
CA PRO A 519 44.33 -12.36 -1.02
C PRO A 519 45.52 -13.27 -0.66
N PRO A 520 46.76 -12.76 -0.55
CA PRO A 520 47.86 -13.53 -0.01
C PRO A 520 47.51 -13.97 1.42
N PHE A 521 47.57 -15.28 1.65
CA PHE A 521 47.33 -15.91 2.95
C PHE A 521 48.20 -15.22 4.02
N ASN A 522 47.56 -14.53 4.97
CA ASN A 522 48.25 -13.97 6.12
C ASN A 522 47.53 -14.36 7.42
N PRO A 523 48.24 -14.96 8.40
CA PRO A 523 47.65 -15.51 9.61
C PRO A 523 47.13 -14.42 10.56
N ARG A 524 46.02 -14.75 11.24
CA ARG A 524 45.24 -13.88 12.14
C ARG A 524 46.10 -13.08 13.13
N PRO A 525 45.87 -11.75 13.25
CA PRO A 525 46.30 -10.99 14.41
C PRO A 525 45.31 -11.13 15.60
N PRO A 526 45.75 -10.83 16.83
CA PRO A 526 45.00 -11.06 18.07
C PRO A 526 43.86 -10.06 18.29
N LYS A 527 42.85 -10.50 19.06
CA LYS A 527 41.68 -9.71 19.49
C LYS A 527 42.10 -8.41 20.22
N PRO A 528 41.55 -7.25 19.84
CA PRO A 528 41.65 -6.04 20.65
C PRO A 528 40.61 -6.03 21.79
N THR A 529 41.06 -5.56 22.95
CA THR A 529 40.27 -5.19 24.13
C THR A 529 39.46 -3.91 23.91
N PRO A 530 38.34 -3.71 24.64
CA PRO A 530 37.44 -2.57 24.44
C PRO A 530 37.92 -1.29 25.14
N PRO A 531 37.98 -0.13 24.45
CA PRO A 531 37.90 1.18 25.08
C PRO A 531 36.42 1.62 25.09
N GLY A 532 35.85 2.24 26.12
CA GLY A 532 36.39 3.28 26.98
C GLY A 532 35.49 4.51 26.83
N ASN A 533 34.51 4.62 27.73
CA ASN A 533 33.47 5.66 27.84
C ASN A 533 34.08 7.08 27.91
N ASN A 534 33.56 8.08 27.18
CA ASN A 534 33.71 9.53 27.46
C ASN A 534 32.67 10.39 26.68
N ASN A 535 31.75 11.06 27.38
CA ASN A 535 31.06 12.32 26.99
C ASN A 535 31.95 13.52 27.43
N PRO A 536 31.64 14.85 27.28
CA PRO A 536 30.50 15.64 26.71
C PRO A 536 31.06 16.84 25.83
N PRO A 537 30.58 18.13 25.76
CA PRO A 537 29.28 18.83 26.02
C PRO A 537 28.81 19.89 24.94
N LEU A 538 27.54 20.33 25.07
CA LEU A 538 26.86 21.65 24.93
C LEU A 538 27.23 22.77 23.91
N ASN A 539 26.21 23.20 23.11
CA ASN A 539 25.59 24.54 22.80
C ASN A 539 26.40 25.86 22.94
N PRO A 540 26.16 27.02 22.21
CA PRO A 540 24.83 27.64 21.92
C PRO A 540 24.66 28.61 20.68
N ASN A 541 23.38 28.98 20.41
CA ASN A 541 22.78 30.25 19.91
C ASN A 541 23.40 31.12 18.77
N GLN A 542 22.57 31.56 17.80
CA GLN A 542 22.01 32.94 17.70
C GLN A 542 21.20 33.22 16.42
N SER A 543 20.32 34.22 16.55
CA SER A 543 19.23 34.73 15.70
C SER A 543 19.61 35.68 14.55
N SER A 544 18.73 35.84 13.54
CA SER A 544 18.26 37.18 13.07
C SER A 544 17.16 37.06 11.99
N GLY A 545 16.16 37.97 12.04
CA GLY A 545 14.96 37.96 11.19
C GLY A 545 15.03 38.80 9.90
N GLY A 546 13.94 38.79 9.13
CA GLY A 546 13.73 39.61 7.93
C GLY A 546 12.28 39.64 7.43
N LEU A 547 11.89 40.77 6.85
CA LEU A 547 10.56 41.37 6.57
C LEU A 547 9.58 40.61 5.62
N SER A 548 8.32 41.08 5.61
CA SER A 548 7.08 40.39 5.21
C SER A 548 6.68 40.39 3.72
N GLU A 549 6.04 39.29 3.32
CA GLU A 549 5.55 38.87 1.98
C GLU A 549 4.40 39.71 1.35
N TYR A 550 3.94 40.82 1.95
CA TYR A 550 2.75 41.55 1.46
C TYR A 550 3.00 42.59 0.36
N ALA A 551 4.26 42.87 0.00
CA ALA A 551 4.60 43.85 -1.04
C ALA A 551 4.71 43.26 -2.46
N THR A 552 4.96 41.95 -2.58
CA THR A 552 5.38 41.32 -3.85
C THR A 552 4.18 40.89 -4.71
N THR A 553 3.05 40.53 -4.10
CA THR A 553 1.87 39.98 -4.80
C THR A 553 1.04 41.06 -5.51
N THR A 554 1.06 42.30 -5.02
CA THR A 554 0.33 43.43 -5.61
C THR A 554 0.98 43.95 -6.90
N ILE A 555 2.30 43.79 -7.04
CA ILE A 555 3.07 44.28 -8.21
C ILE A 555 2.85 43.37 -9.44
N ILE A 556 2.69 42.06 -9.24
CA ILE A 556 2.53 41.10 -10.33
C ILE A 556 1.14 41.20 -10.97
N LEU A 557 0.07 41.41 -10.18
CA LEU A 557 -1.30 41.46 -10.69
C LEU A 557 -1.58 42.69 -11.60
N ILE A 558 -0.93 43.82 -11.31
CA ILE A 558 -1.08 45.06 -12.09
C ILE A 558 -0.36 44.96 -13.44
N SER A 559 0.73 44.20 -13.52
CA SER A 559 1.54 44.08 -14.74
C SER A 559 0.81 43.30 -15.86
N THR A 560 0.09 42.23 -15.53
CA THR A 560 -0.50 41.31 -16.52
C THR A 560 -1.78 41.84 -17.18
N ILE A 561 -2.62 42.55 -16.40
CA ILE A 561 -3.86 43.15 -16.93
C ILE A 561 -3.53 44.36 -17.81
N GLY A 562 -2.50 45.14 -17.44
CA GLY A 562 -2.04 46.28 -18.21
C GLY A 562 -1.56 45.91 -19.62
N THR A 563 -0.84 44.78 -19.77
CA THR A 563 -0.30 44.37 -21.07
C THR A 563 -1.40 43.92 -22.04
N GLY A 564 -2.41 43.18 -21.55
CA GLY A 564 -3.50 42.68 -22.39
C GLY A 564 -4.37 43.81 -22.98
N VAL A 565 -4.67 44.83 -22.18
CA VAL A 565 -5.46 45.99 -22.63
C VAL A 565 -4.68 46.81 -23.67
N LEU A 566 -3.37 46.97 -23.48
CA LEU A 566 -2.53 47.74 -24.40
C LEU A 566 -2.45 47.10 -25.79
N VAL A 567 -2.28 45.77 -25.85
CA VAL A 567 -2.24 45.02 -27.13
C VAL A 567 -3.56 45.11 -27.88
N PHE A 568 -4.68 45.09 -27.16
CA PHE A 568 -6.01 45.23 -27.75
C PHE A 568 -6.25 46.61 -28.36
N ILE A 569 -5.87 47.69 -27.64
CA ILE A 569 -6.01 49.06 -28.13
C ILE A 569 -5.15 49.28 -29.38
N ILE A 570 -3.89 48.83 -29.38
CA ILE A 570 -2.98 48.94 -30.53
C ILE A 570 -3.57 48.24 -31.76
N SER A 571 -4.12 47.05 -31.57
CA SER A 571 -4.74 46.26 -32.65
C SER A 571 -5.92 47.01 -33.29
N ILE A 572 -6.79 47.62 -32.48
CA ILE A 572 -7.91 48.43 -32.97
C ILE A 572 -7.42 49.68 -33.69
N SER A 573 -6.44 50.40 -33.13
CA SER A 573 -5.88 51.61 -33.75
C SER A 573 -5.28 51.33 -35.13
N ILE A 574 -4.57 50.21 -35.29
CA ILE A 574 -4.00 49.78 -36.58
C ILE A 574 -5.11 49.53 -37.61
N VAL A 575 -6.21 48.89 -37.21
CA VAL A 575 -7.35 48.62 -38.09
C VAL A 575 -8.03 49.93 -38.52
N ILE A 576 -8.25 50.86 -37.59
CA ILE A 576 -8.86 52.16 -37.87
C ILE A 576 -7.99 52.98 -38.83
N VAL A 577 -6.66 53.02 -38.62
CA VAL A 577 -5.73 53.73 -39.49
C VAL A 577 -5.72 53.13 -40.90
N LYS A 578 -5.71 51.79 -41.02
CA LYS A 578 -5.81 51.11 -42.33
C LYS A 578 -7.17 51.37 -43.02
N ALA A 579 -8.25 51.47 -42.27
CA ALA A 579 -9.57 51.80 -42.80
C ALA A 579 -9.65 53.25 -43.31
N LYS A 580 -9.10 54.22 -42.58
CA LYS A 580 -9.02 55.62 -43.02
C LYS A 580 -8.14 55.80 -44.27
N LYS A 581 -7.00 55.12 -44.36
CA LYS A 581 -6.13 55.17 -45.56
C LYS A 581 -6.82 54.59 -46.81
N ARG A 582 -7.72 53.63 -46.66
CA ARG A 582 -8.52 53.04 -47.76
C ARG A 582 -9.74 53.87 -48.20
N LYS A 583 -10.14 54.90 -47.44
CA LYS A 583 -11.18 55.87 -47.84
C LYS A 583 -10.62 57.10 -48.55
N LYS A 584 -9.29 57.32 -48.48
CA LYS A 584 -8.58 58.42 -49.17
C LYS A 584 -7.96 58.00 -50.51
N ARG A 585 -8.07 56.73 -50.87
CA ARG A 585 -7.86 56.20 -52.22
C ARG A 585 -9.22 55.72 -52.70
#